data_AF-A0A8H6YK11-F1
#
_entry.id   AF-A0A8H6YK11-F1
#
_cell.length_a   1.000
_cell.length_b   1.000
_cell.length_c   1.000
_cell.angle_alpha   90.00
_cell.angle_beta   90.00
_cell.angle_gamma   90.00
#
_symmetry.space_group_name_H-M   'P 1'
#
loop_
_entity.id
_entity.type
_entity.pdbx_description
1 polymer ?
#
loop_
_entity_poly.entity_id
_entity_poly.type
_entity_poly.pdbx_seq_one_letter_code
_entity_poly.pdbx_strand_id
1 'polypeptide(L)'
;MSSYKSVAVVGAGRLGTHILSALAATEKISVILLSRPGSSKTAPPGVLVVPVDYTDINAVSSVFKEHKVDVVLSTLGHEGVGMQKSLADAAKLAAVKLFVPSEFGSPTHGHTVEAYKAKNEIAAHLKSLGIPSTRIYTGCFMEFLPFIASYADGKITIIGKGDAPISYTSLADIAGFVAYVLTTVPVAQLENRILRLEGDRASWNDVAKLFKASVERVESFTGKDAEMRTGLLTLFETGAGSTGWDEPNKRDGSGSEAAGSANSLWPGHHWQTIKEVHSL
;
A
#
# COMPACT_ATOMS: atom_id res chain seq x y z
N MET A 1 14.52 2.64 22.85
CA MET A 1 13.18 3.01 22.34
C MET A 1 12.43 1.73 22.01
N SER A 2 11.13 1.64 22.33
CA SER A 2 10.33 0.44 22.04
C SER A 2 10.20 0.25 20.52
N SER A 3 10.37 -0.99 20.07
CA SER A 3 10.11 -1.43 18.69
C SER A 3 9.11 -2.58 18.73
N TYR A 4 8.36 -2.77 17.65
CA TYR A 4 7.53 -3.97 17.51
C TYR A 4 8.41 -5.22 17.39
N LYS A 5 7.90 -6.35 17.86
CA LYS A 5 8.62 -7.64 17.94
C LYS A 5 7.94 -8.75 17.15
N SER A 6 6.65 -8.62 16.82
CA SER A 6 5.90 -9.62 16.06
C SER A 6 4.93 -8.96 15.08
N VAL A 7 4.97 -9.37 13.81
CA VAL A 7 4.09 -8.88 12.73
C VAL A 7 3.33 -10.03 12.13
N ALA A 8 2.00 -9.91 12.09
CA ALA A 8 1.14 -10.74 11.27
C ALA A 8 0.87 -10.05 9.94
N VAL A 9 1.43 -10.60 8.86
CA VAL A 9 1.13 -10.16 7.50
C VAL A 9 -0.10 -10.92 7.00
N VAL A 10 -1.11 -10.19 6.54
CA VAL A 10 -2.34 -10.77 5.98
C VAL A 10 -2.34 -10.58 4.48
N GLY A 11 -2.23 -11.69 3.75
CA GLY A 11 -2.13 -11.71 2.29
C GLY A 11 -0.69 -11.80 1.77
N ALA A 12 -0.44 -12.78 0.89
CA ALA A 12 0.81 -12.95 0.15
C ALA A 12 0.57 -12.66 -1.35
N GLY A 13 0.00 -11.48 -1.62
CA GLY A 13 -0.15 -10.94 -2.97
C GLY A 13 1.18 -10.40 -3.51
N ARG A 14 1.11 -9.59 -4.58
CA ARG A 14 2.31 -9.00 -5.18
C ARG A 14 3.12 -8.17 -4.17
N LEU A 15 2.48 -7.21 -3.50
CA LEU A 15 3.13 -6.41 -2.46
C LEU A 15 3.44 -7.21 -1.19
N GLY A 16 2.47 -8.00 -0.70
CA GLY A 16 2.64 -8.81 0.51
C GLY A 16 3.85 -9.74 0.45
N THR A 17 4.14 -10.34 -0.72
CA THR A 17 5.32 -11.19 -0.91
C THR A 17 6.62 -10.41 -0.74
N HIS A 18 6.71 -9.19 -1.27
CA HIS A 18 7.91 -8.34 -1.12
C HIS A 18 8.11 -7.92 0.34
N ILE A 19 7.02 -7.51 1.00
CA ILE A 19 7.03 -7.14 2.42
C ILE A 19 7.46 -8.32 3.30
N LEU A 20 6.94 -9.52 3.04
CA LEU A 20 7.34 -10.74 3.76
C LEU A 20 8.83 -11.00 3.64
N SER A 21 9.40 -10.89 2.43
CA SER A 21 10.83 -11.07 2.21
C SER A 21 11.67 -10.03 2.95
N ALA A 22 11.27 -8.76 2.91
CA ALA A 22 11.98 -7.68 3.61
C ALA A 22 11.92 -7.84 5.15
N LEU A 23 10.76 -8.22 5.69
CA LEU A 23 10.61 -8.49 7.12
C LEU A 23 11.40 -9.73 7.55
N ALA A 24 11.36 -10.82 6.77
CA ALA A 24 12.10 -12.05 7.07
C ALA A 24 13.62 -11.86 7.03
N ALA A 25 14.12 -10.92 6.22
CA ALA A 25 15.52 -10.52 6.22
C ALA A 25 15.93 -9.70 7.46
N THR A 26 14.99 -9.32 8.32
CA THR A 26 15.27 -8.52 9.52
C THR A 26 15.27 -9.39 10.79
N GLU A 27 16.43 -9.60 11.40
CA GLU A 27 16.61 -10.46 12.60
C GLU A 27 15.85 -9.97 13.86
N LYS A 28 15.27 -8.78 13.83
CA LYS A 28 14.67 -8.12 15.01
C LYS A 28 13.18 -8.41 15.20
N ILE A 29 12.53 -9.13 14.27
CA ILE A 29 11.08 -9.26 14.25
C ILE A 29 10.62 -10.66 13.87
N SER A 30 9.68 -11.20 14.63
CA SER A 30 8.97 -12.44 14.28
C SER A 30 7.92 -12.12 13.22
N VAL A 31 7.84 -12.94 12.18
CA VAL A 31 6.91 -12.75 11.06
C VAL A 31 6.03 -13.97 10.90
N ILE A 32 4.72 -13.76 10.91
CA ILE A 32 3.74 -14.79 10.55
C ILE A 32 2.94 -14.32 9.33
N LEU A 33 2.65 -15.24 8.42
CA LEU A 33 1.75 -15.04 7.30
C LEU A 33 0.41 -15.69 7.62
N LEU A 34 -0.65 -14.89 7.72
CA LEU A 34 -2.00 -15.40 7.65
C LEU A 34 -2.39 -15.60 6.18
N SER A 35 -2.85 -16.81 5.87
CA SER A 35 -3.33 -17.18 4.54
C SER A 35 -4.73 -17.77 4.62
N ARG A 36 -5.53 -17.61 3.56
CA ARG A 36 -6.84 -18.28 3.50
C ARG A 36 -6.66 -19.79 3.32
N PRO A 37 -7.53 -20.63 3.91
CA PRO A 37 -7.52 -22.06 3.64
C PRO A 37 -7.58 -22.35 2.13
N GLY A 38 -6.75 -23.29 1.66
CA GLY A 38 -6.65 -23.63 0.24
C GLY A 38 -5.82 -22.66 -0.62
N SER A 39 -5.18 -21.64 -0.03
CA SER A 39 -4.23 -20.80 -0.77
C SER A 39 -3.00 -21.61 -1.21
N SER A 40 -2.58 -21.42 -2.46
CA SER A 40 -1.32 -21.96 -3.00
C SER A 40 -0.12 -21.03 -2.81
N LYS A 41 -0.30 -19.88 -2.12
CA LYS A 41 0.77 -18.90 -1.91
C LYS A 41 1.74 -19.39 -0.85
N THR A 42 3.03 -19.35 -1.15
CA THR A 42 4.11 -19.71 -0.24
C THR A 42 4.67 -18.47 0.45
N ALA A 43 5.35 -18.68 1.58
CA ALA A 43 6.11 -17.64 2.26
C ALA A 43 7.62 -17.87 2.06
N PRO A 44 8.44 -16.82 2.21
CA PRO A 44 9.89 -16.96 2.28
C PRO A 44 10.33 -17.89 3.42
N PRO A 45 11.53 -18.50 3.34
CA PRO A 45 12.08 -19.28 4.45
C PRO A 45 12.08 -18.50 5.76
N GLY A 46 11.75 -19.18 6.87
CA GLY A 46 11.71 -18.56 8.20
C GLY A 46 10.39 -17.86 8.56
N VAL A 47 9.44 -17.74 7.63
CA VAL A 47 8.10 -17.22 7.92
C VAL A 47 7.15 -18.37 8.20
N LEU A 48 6.49 -18.33 9.36
CA LEU A 48 5.42 -19.27 9.69
C LEU A 48 4.15 -18.91 8.90
N VAL A 49 3.58 -19.89 8.20
CA VAL A 49 2.29 -19.74 7.51
C VAL A 49 1.19 -20.34 8.36
N VAL A 50 0.17 -19.54 8.69
CA VAL A 50 -1.01 -19.97 9.44
C VAL A 50 -2.25 -19.86 8.55
N PRO A 51 -2.83 -20.99 8.11
CA PRO A 51 -4.11 -20.98 7.40
C PRO A 51 -5.24 -20.60 8.36
N VAL A 52 -6.03 -19.58 8.04
CA VAL A 52 -7.17 -19.14 8.84
C VAL A 52 -8.21 -18.44 7.96
N ASP A 53 -9.49 -18.69 8.23
CA ASP A 53 -10.58 -17.92 7.63
C ASP A 53 -10.65 -16.54 8.30
N TYR A 54 -10.46 -15.48 7.51
CA TYR A 54 -10.44 -14.10 8.02
C TYR A 54 -11.80 -13.65 8.57
N THR A 55 -12.88 -14.36 8.24
CA THR A 55 -14.22 -14.09 8.77
C THR A 55 -14.44 -14.69 10.16
N ASP A 56 -13.63 -15.67 10.57
CA ASP A 56 -13.66 -16.22 11.92
C ASP A 56 -12.80 -15.37 12.87
N ILE A 57 -13.44 -14.36 13.43
CA ILE A 57 -12.83 -13.39 14.35
C ILE A 57 -12.14 -14.07 15.54
N ASN A 58 -12.72 -15.15 16.08
CA ASN A 58 -12.17 -15.83 17.26
C ASN A 58 -10.95 -16.67 16.90
N ALA A 59 -10.98 -17.37 15.76
CA ALA A 59 -9.83 -18.12 15.28
C ALA A 59 -8.65 -17.17 14.98
N VAL A 60 -8.90 -16.07 14.27
CA VAL A 60 -7.86 -15.06 13.98
C VAL A 60 -7.32 -14.43 15.27
N SER A 61 -8.19 -14.10 16.23
CA SER A 61 -7.77 -13.55 17.53
C SER A 61 -6.89 -14.55 18.31
N SER A 62 -7.21 -15.84 18.24
CA SER A 62 -6.43 -16.89 18.89
C SER A 62 -5.02 -16.99 18.29
N VAL A 63 -4.91 -16.96 16.96
CA VAL A 63 -3.61 -16.92 16.25
C VAL A 63 -2.79 -15.69 16.67
N PHE A 64 -3.42 -14.51 16.74
CA PHE A 64 -2.73 -13.28 17.15
C PHE A 64 -2.21 -13.37 18.59
N LYS A 65 -2.98 -13.96 19.51
CA LYS A 65 -2.56 -14.16 20.91
C LYS A 65 -1.44 -15.19 21.03
N GLU A 66 -1.58 -16.33 20.37
CA GLU A 66 -0.60 -17.43 20.39
C GLU A 66 0.79 -16.95 19.95
N HIS A 67 0.84 -16.15 18.88
CA HIS A 67 2.09 -15.62 18.33
C HIS A 67 2.47 -14.23 18.85
N LYS A 68 1.77 -13.74 19.89
CA LYS A 68 2.04 -12.46 20.56
C LYS A 68 2.18 -11.30 19.56
N VAL A 69 1.25 -11.23 18.62
CA VAL A 69 1.30 -10.28 17.50
C VAL A 69 1.21 -8.84 18.02
N ASP A 70 2.22 -8.04 17.72
CA ASP A 70 2.22 -6.61 18.04
C ASP A 70 1.55 -5.80 16.92
N VAL A 71 1.76 -6.20 15.66
CA VAL A 71 1.29 -5.47 14.48
C VAL A 71 0.54 -6.40 13.55
N VAL A 72 -0.65 -5.98 13.11
CA VAL A 72 -1.34 -6.61 11.97
C VAL A 72 -1.11 -5.74 10.74
N LEU A 73 -0.53 -6.34 9.70
CA LEU A 73 -0.18 -5.69 8.43
C LEU A 73 -0.98 -6.32 7.29
N SER A 74 -2.04 -5.64 6.86
CA SER A 74 -2.91 -6.12 5.79
C SER A 74 -2.39 -5.66 4.43
N THR A 75 -2.20 -6.60 3.50
CA THR A 75 -1.84 -6.33 2.10
C THR A 75 -2.86 -6.92 1.13
N LEU A 76 -4.10 -7.10 1.60
CA LEU A 76 -5.20 -7.64 0.82
C LEU A 76 -5.49 -6.76 -0.41
N GLY A 77 -5.68 -7.39 -1.56
CA GLY A 77 -6.12 -6.71 -2.77
C GLY A 77 -7.56 -6.19 -2.67
N HIS A 78 -8.05 -5.58 -3.74
CA HIS A 78 -9.38 -4.96 -3.80
C HIS A 78 -10.51 -5.87 -3.29
N GLU A 79 -10.54 -7.14 -3.74
CA GLU A 79 -11.55 -8.13 -3.34
C GLU A 79 -11.53 -8.46 -1.83
N GLY A 80 -10.41 -8.23 -1.15
CA GLY A 80 -10.24 -8.53 0.27
C GLY A 80 -10.43 -7.34 1.21
N VAL A 81 -10.65 -6.13 0.69
CA VAL A 81 -10.76 -4.91 1.52
C VAL A 81 -11.86 -5.05 2.58
N GLY A 82 -12.99 -5.68 2.23
CA GLY A 82 -14.12 -5.88 3.15
C GLY A 82 -13.81 -6.78 4.35
N MET A 83 -12.87 -7.73 4.22
CA MET A 83 -12.50 -8.65 5.30
C MET A 83 -11.69 -7.96 6.42
N GLN A 84 -11.22 -6.74 6.19
CA GLN A 84 -10.38 -6.02 7.15
C GLN A 84 -11.13 -5.59 8.42
N LYS A 85 -12.47 -5.48 8.38
CA LYS A 85 -13.26 -5.20 9.60
C LYS A 85 -13.15 -6.36 10.59
N SER A 86 -13.34 -7.59 10.12
CA SER A 86 -13.17 -8.80 10.94
C SER A 86 -11.74 -8.96 11.47
N LEU A 87 -10.73 -8.64 10.67
CA LEU A 87 -9.34 -8.63 11.12
C LEU A 87 -9.08 -7.57 12.21
N ALA A 88 -9.70 -6.39 12.10
CA ALA A 88 -9.62 -5.34 13.11
C ALA A 88 -10.31 -5.75 14.42
N ASP A 89 -11.47 -6.41 14.34
CA ASP A 89 -12.17 -6.94 15.52
C ASP A 89 -11.31 -8.02 16.22
N ALA A 90 -10.71 -8.92 15.45
CA ALA A 90 -9.80 -9.93 15.98
C ALA A 90 -8.55 -9.31 16.63
N ALA A 91 -7.99 -8.27 16.00
CA ALA A 91 -6.88 -7.49 16.53
C ALA A 91 -7.23 -6.80 17.85
N LYS A 92 -8.45 -6.25 17.98
CA LYS A 92 -8.96 -5.69 19.24
C LYS A 92 -8.99 -6.75 20.34
N LEU A 93 -9.58 -7.91 20.06
CA LEU A 93 -9.71 -9.02 21.01
C LEU A 93 -8.35 -9.59 21.45
N ALA A 94 -7.33 -9.48 20.60
CA ALA A 94 -5.96 -9.92 20.86
C ALA A 94 -5.07 -8.82 21.46
N ALA A 95 -5.58 -7.61 21.68
CA ALA A 95 -4.83 -6.46 22.17
C ALA A 95 -3.58 -6.13 21.31
N VAL A 96 -3.72 -6.26 19.98
CA VAL A 96 -2.71 -5.83 19.01
C VAL A 96 -2.42 -4.34 19.18
N LYS A 97 -1.14 -3.96 19.07
CA LYS A 97 -0.66 -2.59 19.36
C LYS A 97 -0.79 -1.65 18.17
N LEU A 98 -0.70 -2.17 16.94
CA LEU A 98 -0.83 -1.39 15.71
C LEU A 98 -1.53 -2.17 14.60
N PHE A 99 -2.41 -1.50 13.86
CA PHE A 99 -2.97 -2.03 12.62
C PHE A 99 -2.52 -1.19 11.42
N VAL A 100 -1.90 -1.82 10.43
CA VAL A 100 -1.54 -1.22 9.15
C VAL A 100 -2.51 -1.76 8.09
N PRO A 101 -3.58 -1.02 7.73
CA PRO A 101 -4.56 -1.50 6.76
C PRO A 101 -4.00 -1.50 5.34
N SER A 102 -4.64 -2.25 4.45
CA SER A 102 -4.32 -2.29 3.02
C SER A 102 -4.70 -0.98 2.35
N GLU A 103 -3.77 -0.02 2.38
CA GLU A 103 -3.93 1.32 1.83
C GLU A 103 -3.07 1.54 0.59
N PHE A 104 -1.82 1.08 0.60
CA PHE A 104 -0.76 1.10 -0.41
C PHE A 104 -1.16 1.55 -1.84
N GLY A 105 -1.44 2.84 -1.99
CA GLY A 105 -1.88 3.45 -3.24
C GLY A 105 -2.00 4.97 -3.09
N SER A 106 -2.97 5.56 -3.78
CA SER A 106 -3.34 6.98 -3.62
C SER A 106 -3.91 7.28 -2.24
N PRO A 107 -3.87 8.55 -1.80
CA PRO A 107 -4.59 9.00 -0.62
C PRO A 107 -6.07 8.67 -0.72
N THR A 108 -6.64 8.12 0.35
CA THR A 108 -8.09 7.87 0.43
C THR A 108 -8.76 8.74 1.49
N HIS A 109 -7.99 9.28 2.45
CA HIS A 109 -8.49 10.28 3.40
C HIS A 109 -9.07 11.51 2.70
N GLY A 110 -10.25 11.95 3.13
CA GLY A 110 -10.93 13.12 2.55
C GLY A 110 -11.63 12.84 1.21
N HIS A 111 -11.38 11.68 0.58
CA HIS A 111 -12.05 11.28 -0.65
C HIS A 111 -13.40 10.62 -0.40
N THR A 112 -14.35 10.96 -1.27
CA THR A 112 -15.71 10.40 -1.31
C THR A 112 -15.95 9.48 -2.50
N VAL A 113 -14.91 9.21 -3.31
CA VAL A 113 -15.00 8.28 -4.44
C VAL A 113 -15.36 6.88 -3.91
N GLU A 114 -16.33 6.23 -4.54
CA GLU A 114 -16.89 4.96 -4.04
C GLU A 114 -15.82 3.88 -3.86
N ALA A 115 -14.81 3.83 -4.75
CA ALA A 115 -13.67 2.91 -4.66
C ALA A 115 -12.86 3.04 -3.35
N TYR A 116 -12.92 4.20 -2.67
CA TYR A 116 -12.19 4.50 -1.44
C TYR A 116 -13.06 4.43 -0.18
N LYS A 117 -14.38 4.34 -0.33
CA LYS A 117 -15.32 4.29 0.77
C LYS A 117 -15.02 3.14 1.74
N ALA A 118 -14.83 1.93 1.22
CA ALA A 118 -14.51 0.76 2.04
C ALA A 118 -13.23 0.97 2.86
N LYS A 119 -12.19 1.57 2.26
CA LYS A 119 -10.92 1.89 2.93
C LYS A 119 -11.10 2.92 4.05
N ASN A 120 -11.88 3.98 3.81
CA ASN A 120 -12.20 4.98 4.82
C ASN A 120 -13.05 4.41 5.97
N GLU A 121 -13.96 3.48 5.68
CA GLU A 121 -14.72 2.76 6.70
C GLU A 121 -13.82 1.88 7.58
N ILE A 122 -12.78 1.24 7.03
CA ILE A 122 -11.79 0.51 7.84
C ILE A 122 -11.06 1.47 8.79
N ALA A 123 -10.60 2.62 8.30
CA ALA A 123 -9.92 3.60 9.15
C ALA A 123 -10.83 4.13 10.28
N ALA A 124 -12.11 4.39 9.99
CA ALA A 124 -13.10 4.78 10.98
C ALA A 124 -13.36 3.67 12.02
N HIS A 125 -13.41 2.40 11.57
CA HIS A 125 -13.60 1.24 12.44
C HIS A 125 -12.40 1.00 13.37
N LEU A 126 -11.17 1.09 12.86
CA LEU A 126 -9.96 1.01 13.70
C LEU A 126 -9.96 2.08 14.80
N LYS A 127 -10.39 3.31 14.45
CA LYS A 127 -10.53 4.41 15.40
C LYS A 127 -11.62 4.13 16.44
N SER A 128 -12.79 3.60 16.06
CA SER A 128 -13.87 3.29 17.00
C SER A 128 -13.49 2.16 17.97
N LEU A 129 -12.68 1.21 17.53
CA LEU A 129 -12.11 0.16 18.38
C LEU A 129 -10.99 0.65 19.30
N GLY A 130 -10.47 1.87 19.07
CA GLY A 130 -9.33 2.42 19.82
C GLY A 130 -8.03 1.66 19.55
N ILE A 131 -7.87 1.07 18.37
CA ILE A 131 -6.60 0.45 17.95
C ILE A 131 -5.79 1.51 17.19
N PRO A 132 -4.55 1.81 17.62
CA PRO A 132 -3.68 2.68 16.82
C PRO A 132 -3.50 2.13 15.41
N SER A 133 -3.53 3.00 14.41
CA SER A 133 -3.35 2.59 13.02
C SER A 133 -2.35 3.45 12.25
N THR A 134 -1.66 2.84 11.28
CA THR A 134 -0.77 3.58 10.35
C THR A 134 -1.23 3.32 8.93
N ARG A 135 -1.58 4.37 8.19
CA ARG A 135 -1.91 4.26 6.76
C ARG A 135 -0.68 4.61 5.96
N ILE A 136 -0.40 3.86 4.90
CA ILE A 136 0.76 4.08 4.04
C ILE A 136 0.27 4.33 2.62
N TYR A 137 0.49 5.54 2.12
CA TYR A 137 0.24 5.92 0.73
C TYR A 137 1.54 5.83 -0.04
N THR A 138 1.50 5.12 -1.15
CA THR A 138 2.68 4.77 -1.96
C THR A 138 2.57 5.29 -3.38
N GLY A 139 1.42 5.83 -3.74
CA GLY A 139 1.11 6.18 -5.12
C GLY A 139 1.04 4.93 -5.99
N CYS A 140 1.39 5.08 -7.26
CA CYS A 140 1.38 4.00 -8.23
C CYS A 140 2.63 3.10 -8.07
N PHE A 141 2.44 1.78 -7.97
CA PHE A 141 3.59 0.87 -8.01
C PHE A 141 4.27 0.95 -9.38
N MET A 142 5.58 1.14 -9.40
CA MET A 142 6.33 1.27 -10.65
C MET A 142 6.17 0.02 -11.53
N GLU A 143 6.12 -1.15 -10.92
CA GLU A 143 5.93 -2.46 -11.56
C GLU A 143 4.52 -2.68 -12.12
N PHE A 144 3.57 -1.79 -11.80
CA PHE A 144 2.20 -1.81 -12.34
C PHE A 144 2.02 -0.89 -13.55
N LEU A 145 3.03 -0.10 -13.92
CA LEU A 145 2.96 0.79 -15.08
C LEU A 145 2.47 0.09 -16.37
N PRO A 146 2.98 -1.10 -16.75
CA PRO A 146 2.51 -1.79 -17.95
C PRO A 146 1.04 -2.15 -17.90
N PHE A 147 0.52 -2.51 -16.72
CA PHE A 147 -0.89 -2.86 -16.53
C PHE A 147 -1.79 -1.63 -16.56
N ILE A 148 -1.40 -0.55 -15.87
CA ILE A 148 -2.26 0.63 -15.68
C ILE A 148 -2.45 1.37 -17.00
N ALA A 149 -1.36 1.61 -17.73
CA ALA A 149 -1.38 2.44 -18.94
C ALA A 149 -1.16 1.63 -20.25
N SER A 150 -1.39 0.30 -20.23
CA SER A 150 -1.25 -0.59 -21.40
C SER A 150 0.06 -0.37 -22.16
N TYR A 151 1.20 -0.45 -21.47
CA TYR A 151 2.47 -0.36 -22.19
C TYR A 151 2.63 -1.60 -23.10
N ALA A 152 2.35 -1.42 -24.39
CA ALA A 152 2.44 -2.43 -25.43
C ALA A 152 3.03 -1.79 -26.69
N ASP A 153 4.00 -2.46 -27.31
CA ASP A 153 4.57 -2.09 -28.60
C ASP A 153 4.99 -0.62 -28.74
N GLY A 154 5.57 -0.03 -27.67
CA GLY A 154 6.03 1.37 -27.68
C GLY A 154 4.89 2.40 -27.63
N LYS A 155 3.73 2.02 -27.09
CA LYS A 155 2.57 2.90 -26.87
C LYS A 155 2.15 2.87 -25.40
N ILE A 156 1.73 4.01 -24.89
CA ILE A 156 1.09 4.16 -23.57
C ILE A 156 -0.31 4.74 -23.79
N THR A 157 -1.33 4.07 -23.28
CA THR A 157 -2.72 4.50 -23.34
C THR A 157 -3.11 5.23 -22.05
N ILE A 158 -3.63 6.44 -22.18
CA ILE A 158 -3.97 7.33 -21.07
C ILE A 158 -5.39 7.91 -21.21
N ILE A 159 -5.89 8.53 -20.15
CA ILE A 159 -7.11 9.34 -20.15
C ILE A 159 -6.73 10.81 -19.94
N GLY A 160 -7.41 11.71 -20.63
CA GLY A 160 -7.21 13.16 -20.48
C GLY A 160 -5.91 13.67 -21.11
N LYS A 161 -5.38 14.75 -20.55
CA LYS A 161 -4.17 15.43 -21.06
C LYS A 161 -2.90 14.66 -20.71
N GLY A 162 -2.85 14.06 -19.52
CA GLY A 162 -1.71 13.28 -19.04
C GLY A 162 -0.58 14.11 -18.44
N ASP A 163 -0.85 15.36 -18.05
CA ASP A 163 0.13 16.31 -17.50
C ASP A 163 0.12 16.38 -15.97
N ALA A 164 -0.91 15.82 -15.32
CA ALA A 164 -1.00 15.81 -13.87
C ALA A 164 0.13 14.97 -13.24
N PRO A 165 0.80 15.45 -12.18
CA PRO A 165 1.86 14.71 -11.53
C PRO A 165 1.32 13.53 -10.73
N ILE A 166 2.02 12.41 -10.80
CA ILE A 166 1.70 11.16 -10.09
C ILE A 166 2.93 10.76 -9.29
N SER A 167 2.70 10.30 -8.05
CA SER A 167 3.75 9.70 -7.23
C SER A 167 3.89 8.22 -7.58
N TYR A 168 5.13 7.77 -7.75
CA TYR A 168 5.46 6.38 -8.02
C TYR A 168 6.42 5.85 -6.96
N THR A 169 6.24 4.62 -6.53
CA THR A 169 7.17 3.96 -5.59
C THR A 169 7.35 2.50 -6.01
N SER A 170 8.58 2.01 -6.01
CA SER A 170 8.88 0.61 -6.34
C SER A 170 8.36 -0.34 -5.25
N LEU A 171 8.04 -1.59 -5.61
CA LEU A 171 7.66 -2.61 -4.62
C LEU A 171 8.80 -2.89 -3.64
N ALA A 172 10.05 -2.80 -4.09
CA ALA A 172 11.23 -2.99 -3.26
C ALA A 172 11.36 -1.88 -2.20
N ASP A 173 11.19 -0.62 -2.58
CA ASP A 173 11.23 0.52 -1.64
C ASP A 173 10.07 0.45 -0.65
N ILE A 174 8.85 0.14 -1.11
CA ILE A 174 7.70 -0.01 -0.20
C ILE A 174 7.98 -1.11 0.82
N ALA A 175 8.46 -2.28 0.36
CA ALA A 175 8.74 -3.40 1.25
C ALA A 175 9.86 -3.10 2.25
N GLY A 176 10.97 -2.53 1.77
CA GLY A 176 12.10 -2.12 2.60
C GLY A 176 11.69 -1.05 3.62
N PHE A 177 10.93 -0.05 3.19
CA PHE A 177 10.45 1.01 4.07
C PHE A 177 9.55 0.46 5.17
N VAL A 178 8.57 -0.38 4.83
CA VAL A 178 7.67 -1.02 5.81
C VAL A 178 8.47 -1.84 6.82
N ALA A 179 9.42 -2.66 6.36
CA ALA A 179 10.26 -3.43 7.26
C ALA A 179 11.12 -2.52 8.16
N TYR A 180 11.70 -1.46 7.60
CA TYR A 180 12.52 -0.51 8.32
C TYR A 180 11.71 0.23 9.41
N VAL A 181 10.56 0.80 9.06
CA VAL A 181 9.78 1.60 10.03
C VAL A 181 9.24 0.73 11.17
N LEU A 182 8.74 -0.48 10.89
CA LEU A 182 8.22 -1.36 11.93
C LEU A 182 9.30 -1.88 12.90
N THR A 183 10.57 -1.86 12.50
CA THR A 183 11.68 -2.44 13.28
C THR A 183 12.61 -1.40 13.89
N THR A 184 12.65 -0.18 13.35
CA THR A 184 13.67 0.83 13.68
C THR A 184 13.06 2.16 14.14
N VAL A 185 11.91 2.56 13.61
CA VAL A 185 11.28 3.84 13.97
C VAL A 185 10.53 3.70 15.31
N PRO A 186 10.62 4.69 16.23
CA PRO A 186 9.91 4.63 17.50
C PRO A 186 8.39 4.51 17.31
N VAL A 187 7.74 3.63 18.07
CA VAL A 187 6.29 3.34 17.94
C VAL A 187 5.41 4.61 17.96
N ALA A 188 5.75 5.60 18.78
CA ALA A 188 5.02 6.87 18.88
C ALA A 188 5.04 7.71 17.58
N GLN A 189 5.99 7.45 16.68
CA GLN A 189 6.03 8.09 15.36
C GLN A 189 5.21 7.34 14.30
N LEU A 190 4.59 6.21 14.64
CA LEU A 190 3.79 5.38 13.74
C LEU A 190 2.31 5.36 14.12
N GLU A 191 2.01 5.38 15.42
CA GLU A 191 0.64 5.33 15.94
C GLU A 191 -0.22 6.50 15.44
N ASN A 192 -1.35 6.18 14.80
CA ASN A 192 -2.32 7.13 14.25
C ASN A 192 -1.72 8.10 13.21
N ARG A 193 -0.79 7.60 12.39
CA ARG A 193 -0.11 8.38 11.35
C ARG A 193 -0.50 7.95 9.94
N ILE A 194 -0.39 8.90 9.02
CA ILE A 194 -0.41 8.66 7.58
C ILE A 194 1.02 8.88 7.09
N LEU A 195 1.60 7.86 6.49
CA LEU A 195 2.94 7.89 5.89
C LEU A 195 2.80 7.99 4.38
N ARG A 196 3.44 8.99 3.78
CA ARG A 196 3.38 9.29 2.35
C ARG A 196 4.73 9.03 1.73
N LEU A 197 4.80 8.07 0.83
CA LEU A 197 6.00 7.72 0.08
C LEU A 197 5.97 8.32 -1.32
N GLU A 198 7.14 8.63 -1.85
CA GLU A 198 7.33 8.99 -3.25
C GLU A 198 8.76 8.61 -3.64
N GLY A 199 8.92 7.58 -4.47
CA GLY A 199 10.23 7.24 -5.02
C GLY A 199 10.57 8.08 -6.24
N ASP A 200 9.58 8.36 -7.08
CA ASP A 200 9.70 9.21 -8.26
C ASP A 200 8.39 9.96 -8.52
N ARG A 201 8.46 11.07 -9.25
CA ARG A 201 7.31 11.91 -9.57
C ARG A 201 7.31 12.26 -11.04
N ALA A 202 6.28 11.82 -11.75
CA ALA A 202 6.17 12.01 -13.20
C ALA A 202 4.70 12.17 -13.61
N SER A 203 4.46 12.84 -14.73
CA SER A 203 3.17 12.76 -15.43
C SER A 203 3.12 11.57 -16.37
N TRP A 204 1.95 11.20 -16.89
CA TRP A 204 1.87 10.16 -17.93
C TRP A 204 2.66 10.53 -19.20
N ASN A 205 2.67 11.82 -19.58
CA ASN A 205 3.46 12.30 -20.70
C ASN A 205 4.97 12.19 -20.43
N ASP A 206 5.42 12.37 -19.18
CA ASP A 206 6.82 12.16 -18.82
C ASP A 206 7.17 10.68 -18.83
N VAL A 207 6.30 9.80 -18.31
CA VAL A 207 6.46 8.35 -18.44
C VAL A 207 6.57 7.95 -19.91
N ALA A 208 5.72 8.44 -20.80
CA ALA A 208 5.83 8.15 -22.23
C ALA A 208 7.19 8.57 -22.82
N LYS A 209 7.72 9.75 -22.44
CA LYS A 209 9.07 10.17 -22.86
C LYS A 209 10.15 9.23 -22.33
N LEU A 210 10.08 8.82 -21.07
CA LEU A 210 11.04 7.89 -20.45
C LEU A 210 11.10 6.56 -21.22
N PHE A 211 9.94 6.01 -21.57
CA PHE A 211 9.82 4.74 -22.29
C PHE A 211 9.96 4.88 -23.81
N LYS A 212 10.25 6.08 -24.33
CA LYS A 212 10.28 6.41 -25.77
C LYS A 212 9.00 5.94 -26.49
N ALA A 213 7.87 6.13 -25.83
CA ALA A 213 6.57 5.65 -26.26
C ALA A 213 5.70 6.77 -26.82
N SER A 214 4.83 6.42 -27.77
CA SER A 214 3.74 7.30 -28.20
C SER A 214 2.60 7.29 -27.18
N VAL A 215 1.82 8.38 -27.13
CA VAL A 215 0.66 8.51 -26.23
C VAL A 215 -0.63 8.34 -27.02
N GLU A 216 -1.42 7.35 -26.62
CA GLU A 216 -2.80 7.16 -27.08
C GLU A 216 -3.77 7.66 -26.02
N ARG A 217 -4.74 8.46 -26.41
CA ARG A 217 -5.76 9.00 -25.50
C ARG A 217 -7.08 8.30 -25.76
N VAL A 218 -7.67 7.76 -24.71
CA VAL A 218 -8.99 7.12 -24.74
C VAL A 218 -9.92 7.79 -23.73
N GLU A 219 -11.23 7.71 -23.96
CA GLU A 219 -12.22 8.15 -22.98
C GLU A 219 -12.42 7.11 -21.87
N SER A 220 -12.30 5.83 -22.22
CA SER A 220 -12.37 4.71 -21.28
C SER A 220 -11.59 3.50 -21.81
N PHE A 221 -11.20 2.61 -20.90
CA PHE A 221 -10.64 1.30 -21.24
C PHE A 221 -11.75 0.30 -21.53
N THR A 222 -11.43 -0.73 -22.31
CA THR A 222 -12.35 -1.84 -22.65
C THR A 222 -11.78 -3.18 -22.20
N GLY A 223 -12.67 -4.15 -21.92
CA GLY A 223 -12.29 -5.51 -21.57
C GLY A 223 -12.16 -5.73 -20.05
N LYS A 224 -11.37 -6.74 -19.68
CA LYS A 224 -11.15 -7.06 -18.26
C LYS A 224 -10.46 -5.90 -17.56
N ASP A 225 -10.89 -5.58 -16.34
CA ASP A 225 -10.36 -4.50 -15.50
C ASP A 225 -10.58 -3.07 -16.03
N ALA A 226 -11.39 -2.90 -17.09
CA ALA A 226 -11.69 -1.62 -17.74
C ALA A 226 -12.17 -0.54 -16.78
N GLU A 227 -13.15 -0.88 -15.92
CA GLU A 227 -13.73 0.05 -14.95
C GLU A 227 -12.67 0.56 -13.96
N MET A 228 -11.89 -0.35 -13.39
CA MET A 228 -10.80 -0.02 -12.45
C MET A 228 -9.76 0.88 -13.12
N ARG A 229 -9.31 0.54 -14.33
CA ARG A 229 -8.30 1.32 -15.05
C ARG A 229 -8.82 2.70 -15.44
N THR A 230 -10.05 2.77 -15.95
CA THR A 230 -10.72 4.02 -16.31
C THR A 230 -10.86 4.92 -15.09
N GLY A 231 -11.37 4.39 -13.98
CA GLY A 231 -11.51 5.13 -12.72
C GLY A 231 -10.17 5.64 -12.18
N LEU A 232 -9.12 4.80 -12.19
CA LEU A 232 -7.80 5.19 -11.70
C LEU A 232 -7.16 6.29 -12.54
N LEU A 233 -7.15 6.16 -13.87
CA LEU A 233 -6.54 7.17 -14.74
C LEU A 233 -7.34 8.47 -14.75
N THR A 234 -8.67 8.39 -14.67
CA THR A 234 -9.53 9.58 -14.53
C THR A 234 -9.22 10.31 -13.24
N LEU A 235 -9.03 9.57 -12.13
CA LEU A 235 -8.64 10.16 -10.86
C LEU A 235 -7.25 10.82 -10.94
N PHE A 236 -6.28 10.16 -11.57
CA PHE A 236 -4.92 10.71 -11.70
C PHE A 236 -4.89 11.99 -12.53
N GLU A 237 -5.70 12.09 -13.58
CA GLU A 237 -5.83 13.32 -14.38
C GLU A 237 -6.31 14.53 -13.55
N THR A 238 -7.00 14.30 -12.43
CA THR A 238 -7.39 15.40 -11.51
C THR A 238 -6.23 15.89 -10.61
N GLY A 239 -5.10 15.18 -10.57
CA GLY A 239 -3.99 15.40 -9.63
C GLY A 239 -3.95 14.42 -8.46
N ALA A 240 -5.03 13.66 -8.23
CA ALA A 240 -5.15 12.67 -7.16
C ALA A 240 -4.29 11.38 -7.34
N GLY A 241 -3.32 11.42 -8.26
CA GLY A 241 -2.24 10.44 -8.34
C GLY A 241 -1.06 10.74 -7.38
N SER A 242 -0.99 11.95 -6.82
CA SER A 242 0.02 12.31 -5.82
C SER A 242 -0.28 11.70 -4.45
N THR A 243 0.74 11.18 -3.74
CA THR A 243 0.58 10.76 -2.33
C THR A 243 0.35 11.94 -1.38
N GLY A 244 0.67 13.15 -1.82
CA GLY A 244 0.40 14.39 -1.11
C GLY A 244 -0.96 15.00 -1.43
N TRP A 245 -1.80 14.39 -2.28
CA TRP A 245 -3.04 15.01 -2.71
C TRP A 245 -4.00 15.29 -1.53
N ASP A 246 -4.43 16.54 -1.43
CA ASP A 246 -5.43 17.04 -0.49
C ASP A 246 -6.75 17.25 -1.25
N GLU A 247 -7.62 16.26 -1.15
CA GLU A 247 -8.88 16.23 -1.89
C GLU A 247 -9.83 17.40 -1.60
N PRO A 248 -10.06 17.81 -0.33
CA PRO A 248 -10.82 19.03 -0.03
C PRO A 248 -10.29 20.29 -0.73
N ASN A 249 -8.97 20.46 -0.80
CA ASN A 249 -8.34 21.66 -1.36
C ASN A 249 -7.93 21.53 -2.82
N LYS A 250 -8.09 20.35 -3.42
CA LYS A 250 -7.78 20.04 -4.83
C LYS A 250 -6.36 20.44 -5.24
N ARG A 251 -5.39 20.14 -4.37
CA ARG A 251 -3.96 20.42 -4.60
C ARG A 251 -3.09 19.49 -3.76
N ASP A 252 -1.79 19.46 -4.05
CA ASP A 252 -0.84 18.80 -3.16
C ASP A 252 -0.67 19.56 -1.85
N GLY A 253 -0.63 18.80 -0.76
CA GLY A 253 -0.29 19.27 0.58
C GLY A 253 1.15 19.73 0.70
N SER A 254 1.48 20.28 1.87
CA SER A 254 2.83 20.75 2.21
C SER A 254 3.24 20.26 3.60
N GLY A 255 4.53 20.36 3.93
CA GLY A 255 5.05 19.91 5.22
C GLY A 255 4.81 18.41 5.45
N SER A 256 4.12 18.05 6.53
CA SER A 256 3.80 16.64 6.83
C SER A 256 2.84 16.00 5.83
N GLU A 257 2.06 16.80 5.12
CA GLU A 257 1.09 16.34 4.12
C GLU A 257 1.66 16.31 2.69
N ALA A 258 2.91 16.73 2.49
CA ALA A 258 3.56 16.69 1.19
C ALA A 258 3.74 15.24 0.68
N ALA A 259 3.77 15.07 -0.64
CA ALA A 259 4.19 13.81 -1.24
C ALA A 259 5.61 13.45 -0.78
N GLY A 260 5.85 12.18 -0.48
CA GLY A 260 7.15 11.71 0.02
C GLY A 260 7.55 12.22 1.41
N SER A 261 6.66 12.87 2.17
CA SER A 261 7.01 13.42 3.49
C SER A 261 7.56 12.37 4.47
N ALA A 262 7.14 11.11 4.32
CA ALA A 262 7.60 10.00 5.15
C ALA A 262 8.94 9.38 4.68
N ASN A 263 9.46 9.74 3.49
CA ASN A 263 10.77 9.25 3.04
C ASN A 263 11.89 9.59 4.04
N SER A 264 11.77 10.74 4.71
CA SER A 264 12.71 11.21 5.74
C SER A 264 12.82 10.29 6.96
N LEU A 265 11.84 9.39 7.19
CA LEU A 265 11.92 8.40 8.25
C LEU A 265 13.01 7.35 7.98
N TRP A 266 13.41 7.14 6.72
CA TRP A 266 14.47 6.21 6.33
C TRP A 266 15.67 6.97 5.75
N PRO A 267 16.48 7.62 6.62
CA PRO A 267 17.54 8.51 6.18
C PRO A 267 18.64 7.75 5.42
N GLY A 268 19.12 8.36 4.33
CA GLY A 268 20.18 7.79 3.49
C GLY A 268 19.72 6.69 2.54
N HIS A 269 18.43 6.33 2.54
CA HIS A 269 17.89 5.38 1.56
C HIS A 269 17.84 6.00 0.15
N HIS A 270 18.31 5.23 -0.84
CA HIS A 270 18.18 5.57 -2.25
C HIS A 270 16.84 5.07 -2.77
N TRP A 271 15.90 5.98 -2.97
CA TRP A 271 14.60 5.66 -3.54
C TRP A 271 14.73 5.44 -5.05
N GLN A 272 14.23 4.31 -5.54
CA GLN A 272 14.35 3.97 -6.94
C GLN A 272 13.50 4.88 -7.80
N THR A 273 14.07 5.29 -8.92
CA THR A 273 13.38 6.02 -10.01
C THR A 273 12.65 5.05 -10.94
N ILE A 274 11.69 5.55 -11.72
CA ILE A 274 11.01 4.76 -12.76
C ILE A 274 12.03 4.17 -13.74
N LYS A 275 13.09 4.93 -14.08
CA LYS A 275 14.16 4.47 -14.98
C LYS A 275 14.91 3.27 -14.42
N GLU A 276 15.28 3.32 -13.14
CA GLU A 276 16.02 2.23 -12.50
C GLU A 276 15.20 0.94 -12.41
N VAL A 277 13.91 1.04 -12.05
CA VAL A 277 13.02 -0.14 -11.96
C VAL A 277 12.79 -0.78 -13.33
N HIS A 278 12.67 0.02 -14.39
CA HIS A 278 12.38 -0.47 -15.75
C HIS A 278 13.63 -0.63 -16.62
N SER A 279 14.83 -0.43 -16.05
CA SER A 279 16.12 -0.56 -16.75
C SER A 279 16.20 0.28 -18.05
N LEU A 280 15.75 1.54 -18.00
CA LEU A 280 15.68 2.47 -19.13
C LEU A 280 16.94 3.33 -19.32
#